data_AF-A0A917WNJ3-F1
#
_entry.id   AF-A0A917WNJ3-F1
#
_cell.length_a   1.000
_cell.length_b   1.000
_cell.length_c   1.000
_cell.angle_alpha   90.00
_cell.angle_beta   90.00
_cell.angle_gamma   90.00
#
_symmetry.space_group_name_H-M   'P 1'
#
loop_
_entity.id
_entity.type
_entity.pdbx_description
1 polymer ?
#
loop_
_entity_poly.entity_id
_entity_poly.type
_entity_poly.pdbx_seq_one_letter_code
_entity_poly.pdbx_strand_id
1 'polypeptide(L)'
;MSGRRGVVLALGFMVAAVGAFVVLDRFGGTDRFADLPGDADVRLRGRFTPAQVTALAGLPQAAAAECVTTLYGVTVYGAAEVLREAAVITAVQSPALRRTTVRQGQYPAGDAQVLVDAQTAQRLGVPVGRRLSLQRDGHSVNATVVGVADRPGDLTNGASAAVLALPAGAVSRLDGGAPCDEVAVQLRRRSEATAFQKAARGVLGRDPGVTYDESLRGHV
;
A
#
# COMPACT_ATOMS: atom_id res chain seq x y z
N MET A 1 -19.52 62.66 -24.42
CA MET A 1 -18.69 63.03 -23.25
C MET A 1 -19.26 62.33 -22.03
N SER A 2 -18.43 61.58 -21.32
CA SER A 2 -18.58 61.12 -19.92
C SER A 2 -19.77 60.19 -19.62
N GLY A 3 -19.64 59.07 -18.91
CA GLY A 3 -18.53 58.49 -18.16
C GLY A 3 -19.06 57.28 -17.36
N ARG A 4 -18.19 56.29 -17.17
CA ARG A 4 -18.34 55.00 -16.48
C ARG A 4 -19.01 55.04 -15.09
N ARG A 5 -19.70 53.93 -14.75
CA ARG A 5 -19.60 53.05 -13.56
C ARG A 5 -20.85 52.13 -13.60
N GLY A 6 -20.82 50.81 -13.70
CA GLY A 6 -19.85 49.80 -13.29
C GLY A 6 -20.35 49.10 -12.03
N VAL A 7 -20.99 47.94 -12.14
CA VAL A 7 -20.92 46.80 -11.20
C VAL A 7 -21.25 45.53 -11.98
N VAL A 8 -20.22 44.71 -12.25
CA VAL A 8 -20.36 43.31 -12.66
C VAL A 8 -20.52 42.51 -11.38
N LEU A 9 -21.70 41.91 -11.19
CA LEU A 9 -21.93 40.94 -10.12
C LEU A 9 -21.36 39.60 -10.60
N ALA A 10 -20.09 39.35 -10.28
CA ALA A 10 -19.47 38.05 -10.44
C ALA A 10 -20.03 37.11 -9.35
N LEU A 11 -20.93 36.21 -9.77
CA LEU A 11 -21.32 35.05 -8.96
C LEU A 11 -20.08 34.15 -8.81
N GLY A 12 -19.43 34.24 -7.66
CA GLY A 12 -18.40 33.31 -7.24
C GLY A 12 -19.02 31.94 -6.97
N PHE A 13 -18.77 30.98 -7.86
CA PHE A 13 -18.95 29.56 -7.54
C PHE A 13 -17.82 29.14 -6.61
N MET A 14 -18.07 29.18 -5.29
CA MET A 14 -17.33 28.36 -4.34
C MET A 14 -17.70 26.90 -4.60
N VAL A 15 -16.87 26.20 -5.38
CA VAL A 15 -16.84 24.74 -5.32
C VAL A 15 -16.15 24.38 -4.01
N ALA A 16 -16.95 24.22 -2.97
CA ALA A 16 -16.52 23.55 -1.76
C ALA A 16 -16.03 22.16 -2.18
N ALA A 17 -14.72 21.94 -2.05
CA ALA A 17 -14.13 20.63 -2.13
C ALA A 17 -14.80 19.77 -1.05
N VAL A 18 -15.79 18.99 -1.46
CA VAL A 18 -16.27 17.86 -0.67
C VAL A 18 -15.09 16.90 -0.62
N GLY A 19 -14.28 17.06 0.43
CA GLY A 19 -13.30 16.07 0.80
C GLY A 19 -14.04 14.75 0.95
N ALA A 20 -13.81 13.84 0.01
CA ALA A 20 -14.14 12.44 0.16
C ALA A 20 -13.17 11.86 1.22
N PHE A 21 -13.34 12.31 2.47
CA PHE A 21 -13.01 11.51 3.62
C PHE A 21 -14.01 10.36 3.60
N VAL A 22 -13.70 9.30 2.86
CA VAL A 22 -14.29 8.00 3.12
C VAL A 22 -13.73 7.59 4.47
N VAL A 23 -14.48 7.98 5.50
CA VAL A 23 -14.48 7.40 6.83
C VAL A 23 -14.59 5.88 6.64
N LEU A 24 -13.46 5.19 6.70
CA LEU A 24 -13.35 3.72 6.75
C LEU A 24 -13.78 3.17 8.12
N ASP A 25 -14.71 3.85 8.80
CA ASP A 25 -15.14 3.57 10.17
C ASP A 25 -16.45 2.76 10.23
N ARG A 26 -16.69 1.93 9.19
CA ARG A 26 -17.83 1.00 9.12
C ARG A 26 -17.42 -0.37 8.59
N PHE A 27 -16.59 -1.07 9.34
CA PHE A 27 -16.59 -2.53 9.36
C PHE A 27 -16.70 -3.00 10.80
N GLY A 28 -17.86 -2.71 11.39
CA GLY A 28 -18.29 -3.31 12.64
C GLY A 28 -18.74 -4.75 12.38
N GLY A 29 -17.93 -5.70 12.83
CA GLY A 29 -18.36 -7.03 13.26
C GLY A 29 -18.92 -7.99 12.22
N THR A 30 -18.06 -8.61 11.39
CA THR A 30 -18.22 -10.00 10.87
C THR A 30 -16.95 -10.57 10.23
N ASP A 31 -16.00 -9.75 9.77
CA ASP A 31 -14.92 -10.22 8.88
C ASP A 31 -13.67 -10.66 9.65
N ARG A 32 -13.85 -11.58 10.62
CA ARG A 32 -12.71 -12.26 11.26
C ARG A 32 -11.99 -13.16 10.27
N PHE A 33 -12.65 -13.56 9.18
CA PHE A 33 -12.09 -14.38 8.12
C PHE A 33 -12.32 -13.70 6.76
N ALA A 34 -11.33 -13.77 5.87
CA ALA A 34 -11.41 -13.32 4.48
C ALA A 34 -10.32 -14.02 3.66
N ASP A 35 -10.47 -14.10 2.34
CA ASP A 35 -9.38 -14.54 1.47
C ASP A 35 -8.27 -13.48 1.49
N LEU A 36 -7.13 -13.81 2.11
CA LEU A 36 -6.03 -12.85 2.25
C LEU A 36 -5.08 -12.94 1.05
N PRO A 37 -4.57 -11.80 0.54
CA PRO A 37 -3.68 -11.80 -0.61
C PRO A 37 -2.27 -12.25 -0.22
N GLY A 38 -1.56 -12.87 -1.18
CA GLY A 38 -0.16 -13.28 -1.02
C GLY A 38 0.02 -14.30 0.11
N ASP A 39 -0.76 -15.39 0.12
CA ASP A 39 -0.65 -16.49 1.09
C ASP A 39 -0.55 -16.08 2.57
N ALA A 40 -1.02 -14.88 2.93
CA ALA A 40 -1.01 -14.41 4.29
C ALA A 40 -2.00 -15.22 5.10
N ASP A 41 -1.59 -15.70 6.27
CA ASP A 41 -2.49 -16.42 7.18
C ASP A 41 -3.22 -15.43 8.10
N VAL A 42 -2.58 -14.30 8.45
CA VAL A 42 -3.12 -13.28 9.35
C VAL A 42 -2.83 -11.88 8.82
N ARG A 43 -3.82 -11.00 8.89
CA ARG A 43 -3.67 -9.55 8.73
C ARG A 43 -3.96 -8.85 10.05
N LEU A 44 -3.00 -8.06 10.52
CA LEU A 44 -3.16 -7.19 11.68
C LEU A 44 -3.44 -5.77 11.21
N ARG A 45 -4.52 -5.16 11.67
CA ARG A 45 -4.87 -3.77 11.38
C ARG A 45 -4.61 -2.88 12.59
N GLY A 46 -4.05 -1.70 12.35
CA GLY A 46 -3.75 -0.75 13.41
C GLY A 46 -2.79 0.37 12.99
N ARG A 47 -1.89 0.73 13.90
CA ARG A 47 -0.77 1.64 13.63
C ARG A 47 0.47 0.97 14.19
N PHE A 48 1.39 0.57 13.33
CA PHE A 48 2.58 -0.20 13.68
C PHE A 48 3.83 0.61 13.36
N THR A 49 4.70 0.75 14.36
CA THR A 49 6.03 1.30 14.13
C THR A 49 6.92 0.26 13.44
N PRO A 50 8.00 0.65 12.75
CA PRO A 50 8.95 -0.30 12.18
C PRO A 50 9.47 -1.32 13.22
N ALA A 51 9.74 -0.86 14.44
CA ALA A 51 10.18 -1.73 15.54
C ALA A 51 9.11 -2.77 15.93
N GLN A 52 7.83 -2.41 15.92
CA GLN A 52 6.74 -3.36 16.17
C GLN A 52 6.62 -4.38 15.04
N VAL A 53 6.75 -3.99 13.77
CA VAL A 53 6.73 -4.92 12.63
C VAL A 53 7.91 -5.90 12.75
N THR A 54 9.12 -5.42 13.06
CA THR A 54 10.29 -6.27 13.31
C THR A 54 10.07 -7.22 14.49
N ALA A 55 9.48 -6.75 15.58
CA ALA A 55 9.20 -7.58 16.76
C ALA A 55 8.15 -8.67 16.45
N LEU A 56 7.11 -8.34 15.67
CA LEU A 56 6.12 -9.32 15.19
C LEU A 56 6.76 -10.38 14.29
N ALA A 57 7.67 -9.97 13.39
CA ALA A 57 8.41 -10.89 12.52
C ALA A 57 9.36 -11.81 13.30
N GLY A 58 9.83 -11.37 14.47
CA GLY A 58 10.68 -12.15 15.38
C GLY A 58 9.92 -13.14 16.25
N LEU A 59 8.58 -13.17 16.21
CA LEU A 59 7.80 -14.13 16.98
C LEU A 59 8.03 -15.56 16.47
N PRO A 60 8.17 -16.57 17.37
CA PRO A 60 8.40 -17.95 16.96
C PRO A 60 7.38 -18.51 15.98
N GLN A 61 6.13 -18.04 16.07
CA GLN A 61 5.02 -18.49 15.23
C GLN A 61 5.02 -17.84 13.84
N ALA A 62 5.73 -16.74 13.65
CA ALA A 62 5.81 -16.04 12.37
C ALA A 62 6.90 -16.65 11.49
N ALA A 63 6.54 -17.04 10.26
CA ALA A 63 7.48 -17.30 9.19
C ALA A 63 7.93 -15.98 8.54
N ALA A 64 6.99 -15.04 8.39
CA ALA A 64 7.24 -13.67 7.97
C ALA A 64 6.17 -12.74 8.56
N ALA A 65 6.53 -11.48 8.84
CA ALA A 65 5.58 -10.42 9.13
C ALA A 65 6.06 -9.11 8.52
N GLU A 66 5.25 -8.50 7.66
CA GLU A 66 5.66 -7.35 6.87
C GLU A 66 4.57 -6.30 6.76
N CYS A 67 5.01 -5.05 6.67
CA CYS A 67 4.10 -3.93 6.45
C CYS A 67 3.47 -4.04 5.05
N VAL A 68 2.15 -3.93 4.99
CA VAL A 68 1.38 -3.94 3.74
C VAL A 68 0.48 -2.72 3.70
N THR A 69 0.91 -1.71 2.96
CA THR A 69 0.16 -0.46 2.81
C THR A 69 -0.11 -0.24 1.33
N THR A 70 -1.28 0.33 1.03
CA THR A 70 -1.61 0.79 -0.33
C THR A 70 -1.91 2.28 -0.26
N LEU A 71 -1.08 3.08 -0.92
CA LEU A 71 -1.30 4.51 -1.08
C LEU A 71 -2.03 4.77 -2.39
N TYR A 72 -2.96 5.71 -2.35
CA TYR A 72 -3.73 6.17 -3.49
C TYR A 72 -3.39 7.63 -3.81
N GLY A 73 -3.74 8.08 -5.01
CA GLY A 73 -3.54 9.49 -5.37
C GLY A 73 -2.07 9.87 -5.63
N VAL A 74 -1.19 8.90 -5.83
CA VAL A 74 0.23 9.18 -6.08
C VAL A 74 0.41 9.70 -7.51
N THR A 75 1.10 10.82 -7.67
CA THR A 75 1.49 11.32 -8.99
C THR A 75 2.84 10.74 -9.38
N VAL A 76 2.94 10.16 -10.58
CA VAL A 76 4.15 9.55 -11.11
C VAL A 76 4.63 10.35 -12.32
N TYR A 77 5.85 10.85 -12.24
CA TYR A 77 6.53 11.58 -13.30
C TYR A 77 7.44 10.62 -14.04
N GLY A 78 7.00 10.20 -15.24
CA GLY A 78 7.79 9.43 -16.19
C GLY A 78 8.50 10.32 -17.22
N ALA A 79 9.19 9.69 -18.17
CA ALA A 79 9.85 10.41 -19.25
C ALA A 79 8.87 10.90 -20.33
N ALA A 80 7.84 10.10 -20.64
CA ALA A 80 6.87 10.38 -21.69
C ALA A 80 5.58 11.00 -21.17
N GLU A 81 5.17 10.68 -19.94
CA GLU A 81 3.86 11.04 -19.39
C GLU A 81 3.94 11.26 -17.88
N VAL A 82 2.99 12.05 -17.37
CA VAL A 82 2.70 12.18 -15.94
C VAL A 82 1.40 11.45 -15.65
N LEU A 83 1.47 10.40 -14.83
CA LEU A 83 0.28 9.68 -14.38
C LEU A 83 -0.17 10.24 -13.04
N ARG A 84 -1.41 10.73 -13.03
CA ARG A 84 -2.08 11.16 -11.80
C ARG A 84 -2.87 9.97 -11.26
N GLU A 85 -3.02 9.92 -9.93
CA GLU A 85 -3.83 8.90 -9.26
C GLU A 85 -3.32 7.46 -9.39
N ALA A 86 -2.00 7.27 -9.39
CA ALA A 86 -1.41 5.95 -9.25
C ALA A 86 -1.65 5.38 -7.85
N ALA A 87 -1.79 4.05 -7.80
CA ALA A 87 -1.73 3.28 -6.57
C ALA A 87 -0.29 2.81 -6.35
N VAL A 88 0.22 3.00 -5.13
CA VAL A 88 1.51 2.46 -4.69
C VAL A 88 1.25 1.43 -3.61
N ILE A 89 1.65 0.18 -3.83
CA ILE A 89 1.63 -0.87 -2.81
C ILE A 89 3.00 -1.06 -2.18
N THR A 90 3.04 -1.63 -0.99
CA THR A 90 4.30 -2.10 -0.41
C THR A 90 4.82 -3.34 -1.15
N ALA A 91 6.10 -3.28 -1.53
CA ALA A 91 6.86 -4.40 -2.05
C ALA A 91 7.43 -5.23 -0.88
N VAL A 92 6.72 -6.29 -0.49
CA VAL A 92 7.12 -7.21 0.59
C VAL A 92 8.23 -8.17 0.16
N GLN A 93 9.19 -8.42 1.05
CA GLN A 93 10.40 -9.18 0.78
C GLN A 93 10.15 -10.68 0.77
N SER A 94 9.34 -11.19 1.69
CA SER A 94 8.95 -12.59 1.80
C SER A 94 8.22 -13.03 0.53
N PRO A 95 8.75 -14.01 -0.22
CA PRO A 95 8.14 -14.46 -1.46
C PRO A 95 6.69 -14.91 -1.31
N ALA A 96 6.35 -15.54 -0.18
CA ALA A 96 4.98 -15.99 0.10
C ALA A 96 4.01 -14.82 0.16
N LEU A 97 4.42 -13.71 0.80
CA LEU A 97 3.59 -12.52 1.00
C LEU A 97 3.42 -11.65 -0.26
N ARG A 98 4.17 -11.93 -1.34
CA ARG A 98 4.17 -11.07 -2.54
C ARG A 98 2.83 -11.15 -3.25
N ARG A 99 2.29 -9.98 -3.57
CA ARG A 99 1.06 -9.79 -4.35
C ARG A 99 1.32 -9.68 -5.86
N THR A 100 2.58 -9.74 -6.28
CA THR A 100 3.01 -9.56 -7.67
C THR A 100 4.08 -10.57 -8.06
N THR A 101 4.03 -11.00 -9.31
CA THR A 101 5.05 -11.85 -9.92
C THR A 101 5.89 -11.00 -10.88
N VAL A 102 7.21 -11.03 -10.72
CA VAL A 102 8.14 -10.30 -11.59
C VAL A 102 8.22 -11.01 -12.95
N ARG A 103 7.96 -10.26 -14.02
CA ARG A 103 8.09 -10.73 -15.40
C ARG A 103 9.47 -10.42 -15.99
N GLN A 104 10.05 -9.29 -15.58
CA GLN A 104 11.31 -8.80 -16.09
C GLN A 104 12.06 -8.06 -14.99
N GLY A 105 13.40 -8.20 -14.95
CA GLY A 105 14.24 -7.53 -13.96
C GLY A 105 14.20 -8.24 -12.61
N GLN A 106 14.16 -7.46 -11.53
CA GLN A 106 14.25 -7.97 -10.16
C GLN A 106 13.21 -7.32 -9.23
N TYR A 107 12.96 -7.99 -8.10
CA TYR A 107 12.14 -7.43 -7.03
C TYR A 107 12.91 -6.31 -6.30
N PRO A 108 12.24 -5.22 -5.86
CA PRO A 108 12.91 -4.13 -5.13
C PRO A 108 13.59 -4.60 -3.84
N ALA A 109 14.89 -4.30 -3.72
CA ALA A 109 15.73 -4.64 -2.57
C ALA A 109 16.06 -3.43 -1.68
N GLY A 110 15.68 -2.21 -2.09
CA GLY A 110 15.94 -0.99 -1.32
C GLY A 110 15.08 0.17 -1.76
N ASP A 111 14.93 1.17 -0.88
CA ASP A 111 13.92 2.24 -1.02
C ASP A 111 14.03 3.11 -2.29
N ALA A 112 15.15 3.06 -3.00
CA ALA A 112 15.34 3.77 -4.28
C ALA A 112 15.00 2.90 -5.50
N GLN A 113 14.31 1.77 -5.29
CA GLN A 113 13.95 0.81 -6.33
C GLN A 113 12.43 0.65 -6.38
N VAL A 114 11.88 0.57 -7.58
CA VAL A 114 10.44 0.42 -7.81
C VAL A 114 10.17 -0.71 -8.79
N LEU A 115 9.11 -1.47 -8.52
CA LEU A 115 8.51 -2.41 -9.44
C LEU A 115 7.31 -1.71 -10.09
N VAL A 116 7.16 -1.84 -11.40
CA VAL A 116 6.04 -1.23 -12.13
C VAL A 116 5.22 -2.35 -12.77
N ASP A 117 3.89 -2.28 -12.71
CA ASP A 117 3.09 -3.26 -13.43
C ASP A 117 3.29 -3.11 -14.95
N ALA A 118 3.16 -4.21 -15.70
CA ALA A 118 3.45 -4.23 -17.14
C ALA A 118 2.65 -3.22 -17.96
N GLN A 119 1.37 -3.00 -17.63
CA GLN A 119 0.52 -2.06 -18.34
C GLN A 119 0.96 -0.61 -18.05
N THR A 120 1.29 -0.30 -16.80
CA THR A 120 1.84 1.02 -16.42
C THR A 120 3.20 1.27 -17.06
N ALA A 121 4.09 0.29 -17.07
CA ALA A 121 5.40 0.40 -17.69
C ALA A 121 5.29 0.70 -19.20
N GLN A 122 4.38 0.02 -19.89
CA GLN A 122 4.08 0.26 -21.30
C GLN A 122 3.50 1.65 -21.53
N ARG A 123 2.51 2.08 -20.73
CA ARG A 123 1.89 3.42 -20.85
C ARG A 123 2.88 4.54 -20.65
N LEU A 124 3.70 4.46 -19.61
CA LEU A 124 4.74 5.44 -19.32
C LEU A 124 5.93 5.39 -20.30
N GLY A 125 6.05 4.32 -21.09
CA GLY A 125 7.22 4.05 -21.91
C GLY A 125 8.51 3.92 -21.07
N VAL A 126 8.41 3.32 -19.88
CA VAL A 126 9.52 3.27 -18.91
C VAL A 126 10.12 1.86 -18.82
N PRO A 127 11.32 1.64 -19.35
CA PRO A 127 12.00 0.36 -19.21
C PRO A 127 12.67 0.23 -17.82
N VAL A 128 13.08 -1.00 -17.50
CA VAL A 128 14.01 -1.27 -16.39
C VAL A 128 15.27 -0.42 -16.53
N GLY A 129 15.75 0.13 -15.41
CA GLY A 129 16.88 1.07 -15.33
C GLY A 129 16.47 2.54 -15.40
N ARG A 130 15.22 2.86 -15.77
CA ARG A 130 14.75 4.25 -15.82
C ARG A 130 14.41 4.78 -14.43
N ARG A 131 14.67 6.07 -14.19
CA ARG A 131 14.22 6.76 -12.97
C ARG A 131 12.83 7.34 -13.13
N LEU A 132 12.05 7.21 -12.06
CA LEU A 132 10.74 7.82 -11.85
C LEU A 132 10.82 8.74 -10.64
N SER A 133 10.03 9.81 -10.66
CA SER A 133 9.72 10.58 -9.46
C SER A 133 8.26 10.31 -9.07
N LEU A 134 8.03 9.94 -7.82
CA LEU A 134 6.71 9.75 -7.25
C LEU A 134 6.45 10.85 -6.24
N GLN A 135 5.27 11.43 -6.25
CA GLN A 135 4.88 12.51 -5.34
C GLN A 135 3.48 12.29 -4.79
N ARG A 136 3.31 12.56 -3.50
CA ARG A 136 2.01 12.60 -2.82
C ARG A 136 2.07 13.61 -1.68
N ASP A 137 1.08 14.50 -1.61
CA ASP A 137 0.90 15.46 -0.50
C ASP A 137 2.17 16.25 -0.13
N GLY A 138 2.97 16.64 -1.14
CA GLY A 138 4.23 17.37 -0.94
C GLY A 138 5.45 16.50 -0.62
N HIS A 139 5.26 15.20 -0.37
CA HIS A 139 6.33 14.23 -0.18
C HIS A 139 6.72 13.57 -1.50
N SER A 140 8.01 13.28 -1.68
CA SER A 140 8.52 12.71 -2.93
C SER A 140 9.51 11.58 -2.71
N VAL A 141 9.49 10.60 -3.60
CA VAL A 141 10.49 9.53 -3.71
C VAL A 141 10.97 9.44 -5.16
N ASN A 142 12.28 9.46 -5.33
CA ASN A 142 12.90 9.15 -6.61
C ASN A 142 13.33 7.68 -6.59
N ALA A 143 12.87 6.89 -7.55
CA ALA A 143 13.14 5.47 -7.62
C ALA A 143 13.53 5.04 -9.03
N THR A 144 14.41 4.04 -9.12
CA THR A 144 14.78 3.38 -10.37
C THR A 144 13.87 2.17 -10.57
N VAL A 145 13.27 2.05 -11.77
CA VAL A 145 12.52 0.87 -12.17
C VAL A 145 13.49 -0.30 -12.23
N VAL A 146 13.37 -1.25 -11.30
CA VAL A 146 14.25 -2.43 -11.26
C VAL A 146 13.60 -3.67 -11.85
N GLY A 147 12.28 -3.63 -12.02
CA GLY A 147 11.55 -4.71 -12.64
C GLY A 147 10.16 -4.30 -13.11
N VAL A 148 9.60 -5.18 -13.93
CA VAL A 148 8.23 -5.11 -14.41
C VAL A 148 7.51 -6.36 -13.92
N ALA A 149 6.30 -6.20 -13.40
CA ALA A 149 5.53 -7.30 -12.81
C ALA A 149 4.13 -7.41 -13.37
N ASP A 150 3.50 -8.54 -13.10
CA ASP A 150 2.06 -8.69 -13.24
C ASP A 150 1.33 -7.78 -12.25
N ARG A 151 0.17 -7.29 -12.69
CA ARG A 151 -0.71 -6.48 -11.85
C ARG A 151 -1.25 -7.37 -10.72
N PRO A 152 -1.25 -6.92 -9.45
CA PRO A 152 -1.92 -7.65 -8.37
C PRO A 152 -3.39 -7.88 -8.71
N GLY A 153 -3.85 -9.13 -8.63
CA GLY A 153 -5.22 -9.51 -9.01
C GLY A 153 -6.32 -8.99 -8.07
N ASP A 154 -5.94 -8.61 -6.85
CA ASP A 154 -6.85 -8.14 -5.80
C ASP A 154 -7.02 -6.61 -5.77
N LEU A 155 -6.27 -5.86 -6.59
CA LEU A 155 -6.49 -4.43 -6.76
C LEU A 155 -7.60 -4.18 -7.79
N THR A 156 -8.82 -4.05 -7.29
CA THR A 156 -10.02 -3.63 -8.06
C THR A 156 -9.99 -2.16 -8.48
N ASN A 157 -8.94 -1.41 -8.11
CA ASN A 157 -8.69 -0.04 -8.54
C ASN A 157 -8.68 -0.05 -10.05
N GLY A 158 -9.79 0.42 -10.65
CA GLY A 158 -10.26 0.07 -11.99
C GLY A 158 -9.16 0.01 -13.03
N ALA A 159 -9.40 -0.74 -14.12
CA ALA A 159 -8.44 -1.08 -15.18
C ALA A 159 -7.55 0.07 -15.74
N SER A 160 -7.85 1.33 -15.41
CA SER A 160 -7.12 2.55 -15.73
C SER A 160 -6.08 3.02 -14.71
N ALA A 161 -6.11 2.59 -13.44
CA ALA A 161 -5.16 3.08 -12.42
C ALA A 161 -3.76 2.49 -12.63
N ALA A 162 -2.72 3.30 -12.48
CA ALA A 162 -1.33 2.81 -12.53
C ALA A 162 -0.95 2.14 -11.21
N VAL A 163 -0.20 1.03 -11.25
CA VAL A 163 0.23 0.31 -10.05
C VAL A 163 1.75 0.19 -9.99
N LEU A 164 2.31 0.63 -8.86
CA LEU A 164 3.73 0.54 -8.56
C LEU A 164 3.92 -0.13 -7.20
N ALA A 165 5.02 -0.85 -7.02
CA ALA A 165 5.40 -1.41 -5.73
C ALA A 165 6.74 -0.83 -5.25
N LEU A 166 6.73 -0.29 -4.04
CA LEU A 166 7.88 0.32 -3.38
C LEU A 166 8.16 -0.36 -2.04
N PRO A 167 9.42 -0.48 -1.59
CA PRO A 167 9.71 -0.95 -0.25
C PRO A 167 9.05 -0.10 0.85
N ALA A 168 8.78 -0.69 2.01
CA ALA A 168 8.01 -0.05 3.09
C ALA A 168 8.57 1.31 3.53
N GLY A 169 9.91 1.47 3.55
CA GLY A 169 10.55 2.75 3.88
C GLY A 169 10.22 3.85 2.87
N ALA A 170 10.23 3.52 1.57
CA ALA A 170 9.83 4.44 0.50
C ALA A 170 8.34 4.77 0.55
N VAL A 171 7.48 3.79 0.83
CA VAL A 171 6.03 4.01 1.03
C VAL A 171 5.78 4.96 2.19
N SER A 172 6.40 4.71 3.35
CA SER A 172 6.27 5.59 4.53
C SER A 172 6.75 7.01 4.22
N ARG A 173 7.86 7.19 3.49
CA ARG A 173 8.31 8.53 3.07
C ARG A 173 7.31 9.24 2.15
N LEU A 174 6.65 8.53 1.23
CA LEU A 174 5.58 9.11 0.40
C LEU A 174 4.33 9.48 1.20
N ASP A 175 4.12 8.83 2.35
CA ASP A 175 3.01 9.11 3.27
C ASP A 175 3.44 10.01 4.45
N GLY A 176 4.50 10.80 4.29
CA GLY A 176 4.94 11.76 5.31
C GLY A 176 5.50 11.14 6.60
N GLY A 177 5.96 9.89 6.53
CA GLY A 177 6.46 9.15 7.69
C GLY A 177 5.35 8.47 8.50
N ALA A 178 4.16 8.30 7.91
CA ALA A 178 3.06 7.60 8.57
C ALA A 178 3.48 6.19 9.03
N PRO A 179 2.92 5.73 10.18
CA PRO A 179 3.12 4.36 10.63
C PRO A 179 2.45 3.39 9.66
N CYS A 180 2.91 2.14 9.71
CA CYS A 180 2.28 1.08 8.95
C CYS A 180 0.84 0.84 9.47
N ASP A 181 -0.15 0.84 8.59
CA ASP A 181 -1.55 0.65 8.93
C ASP A 181 -1.96 -0.83 9.02
N GLU A 182 -1.19 -1.69 8.36
CA GLU A 182 -1.46 -3.12 8.34
C GLU A 182 -0.21 -3.99 8.23
N VAL A 183 -0.20 -5.11 8.93
CA VAL A 183 0.86 -6.13 8.85
C VAL A 183 0.28 -7.42 8.32
N ALA A 184 0.83 -7.92 7.21
CA ALA A 184 0.57 -9.26 6.70
C ALA A 184 1.54 -10.23 7.35
N VAL A 185 1.02 -11.38 7.79
CA VAL A 185 1.78 -12.39 8.52
C VAL A 185 1.56 -13.72 7.87
N GLN A 186 2.66 -14.40 7.56
CA GLN A 186 2.67 -15.82 7.26
C GLN A 186 3.05 -16.55 8.54
N LEU A 187 2.23 -17.50 8.97
CA LEU A 187 2.53 -18.34 10.13
C LEU A 187 3.45 -19.48 9.69
N ARG A 188 4.29 -19.96 10.61
CA ARG A 188 5.06 -21.20 10.37
C ARG A 188 4.13 -22.40 10.27
N ARG A 189 3.09 -22.41 11.11
CA ARG A 189 2.04 -23.42 11.15
C ARG A 189 0.70 -22.72 11.39
N ARG A 190 -0.28 -23.00 10.54
CA ARG A 190 -1.64 -22.45 10.65
C ARG A 190 -2.30 -22.70 12.01
N SER A 191 -2.02 -23.85 12.62
CA SER A 191 -2.50 -24.20 13.98
C SER A 191 -1.94 -23.30 15.10
N GLU A 192 -0.92 -22.47 14.82
CA GLU A 192 -0.33 -21.56 15.80
C GLU A 192 -1.02 -20.19 15.83
N ALA A 193 -2.09 -19.97 15.05
CA ALA A 193 -2.81 -18.69 14.95
C ALA A 193 -3.20 -18.08 16.30
N THR A 194 -3.77 -18.87 17.21
CA THR A 194 -4.14 -18.41 18.56
C THR A 194 -2.93 -18.06 19.42
N ALA A 195 -1.84 -18.84 19.32
CA ALA A 195 -0.60 -18.56 20.02
C ALA A 195 0.07 -17.28 19.49
N PHE A 196 0.07 -17.09 18.17
CA PHE A 196 0.54 -15.86 17.53
C PHE A 196 -0.26 -14.65 18.01
N GLN A 197 -1.59 -14.71 18.01
CA GLN A 197 -2.44 -13.59 18.46
C GLN A 197 -2.09 -13.17 19.90
N LYS A 198 -1.93 -14.14 20.82
CA LYS A 198 -1.54 -13.87 22.21
C LYS A 198 -0.16 -13.22 22.30
N ALA A 199 0.82 -13.71 21.52
CA ALA A 199 2.16 -13.14 21.50
C ALA A 199 2.19 -11.73 20.88
N ALA A 200 1.46 -11.52 19.79
CA ALA A 200 1.31 -10.23 19.13
C ALA A 200 0.70 -9.18 20.07
N ARG A 201 -0.32 -9.54 20.86
CA ARG A 201 -0.86 -8.67 21.92
C ARG A 201 0.21 -8.25 22.92
N GLY A 202 1.09 -9.17 23.32
CA GLY A 202 2.21 -8.89 24.22
C GLY A 202 3.21 -7.89 23.63
N VAL A 203 3.57 -8.06 22.36
CA VAL A 203 4.46 -7.14 21.61
C VAL A 203 3.84 -5.75 21.45
N LEU A 204 2.54 -5.70 21.17
CA LEU A 204 1.84 -4.46 20.84
C LEU A 204 1.33 -3.69 22.07
N GLY A 205 1.23 -4.36 23.23
CA GLY A 205 0.65 -3.80 24.44
C GLY A 205 -0.86 -3.54 24.36
N ARG A 206 -1.53 -4.03 23.31
CA ARG A 206 -2.96 -3.87 23.03
C ARG A 206 -3.46 -5.00 22.14
N ASP A 207 -4.77 -5.17 22.07
CA ASP A 207 -5.39 -6.09 21.11
C ASP A 207 -5.39 -5.45 19.71
N PRO A 208 -4.69 -6.02 18.72
CA PRO A 208 -4.79 -5.56 17.34
C PRO A 208 -6.14 -5.95 16.73
N GLY A 209 -6.59 -5.21 15.71
CA GLY A 209 -7.61 -5.72 14.81
C GLY A 209 -7.01 -6.90 14.03
N VAL A 210 -7.70 -8.05 13.99
CA VAL A 210 -7.18 -9.26 13.33
C VAL A 210 -8.18 -9.79 12.34
N THR A 211 -7.71 -10.05 11.12
CA THR A 211 -8.39 -10.84 10.11
C THR A 211 -7.54 -12.06 9.81
N TYR A 212 -8.15 -13.24 9.80
CA TYR A 212 -7.53 -14.51 9.48
C TYR A 212 -7.88 -14.90 8.04
N ASP A 213 -7.04 -15.71 7.42
CA ASP A 213 -7.39 -16.33 6.16
C ASP A 213 -8.58 -17.29 6.32
N GLU A 214 -9.43 -17.39 5.30
CA GLU A 214 -10.56 -18.33 5.27
C GLU A 214 -10.15 -19.76 5.59
N SER A 215 -8.96 -20.19 5.17
CA SER A 215 -8.43 -21.52 5.46
C SER A 215 -8.11 -21.77 6.94
N LEU A 216 -8.13 -20.73 7.77
CA LEU A 216 -7.99 -20.85 9.23
C LEU A 216 -9.30 -21.10 9.96
N ARG A 217 -10.45 -21.16 9.26
CA ARG A 217 -11.71 -21.57 9.89
C ARG A 217 -11.55 -22.97 10.51
N GLY A 218 -11.67 -23.06 11.84
CA GLY A 218 -11.46 -24.29 12.62
C GLY A 218 -10.10 -24.42 13.31
N HIS A 219 -9.18 -23.47 13.11
CA HIS A 219 -7.88 -23.40 13.78
C HIS A 219 -7.77 -22.29 14.83
N VAL A 220 -8.79 -21.42 14.94
CA VAL A 220 -8.81 -20.22 15.80
C VAL A 220 -10.06 -20.16 16.66
#